data_AF-A0A1L9B6N3-F1
#
_entry.id   AF-A0A1L9B6N3-F1
#
_cell.length_a   1.000
_cell.length_b   1.000
_cell.length_c   1.000
_cell.angle_alpha   90.00
_cell.angle_beta   90.00
_cell.angle_gamma   90.00
#
_symmetry.space_group_name_H-M   'P 1'
#
loop_
_entity.id
_entity.type
_entity.pdbx_description
1 polymer ?
#
loop_
_entity_poly.entity_id
_entity_poly.type
_entity_poly.pdbx_seq_one_letter_code
_entity_poly.pdbx_strand_id
1 'polypeptide(L)'
;MGEWGQVTFFRTENLDALERALRDLCLAEGLVATPYVRRKREKWDRMQYGTGATSDQWALALGAGRGGWSVVKTAPLELLAEPGPSGEHRLGILARVLHCEALHVSLYDGTAMLVAEARPTGEVMLSGYTMEGLSFHGVDLDEERAQPRIESDGVPHSVHEALDQYLSDGFDELLEQLAHKRWADVSLTLIEGRKVPSARVMSFVRPALDKRPPLRLKLAVEEHPLGTRYVLDDGVWVNENSIEAADAVVGAAFVRKVADWLEVPVTLEPGVPLSSFCVRAPPSERTRRIGVETELLSIGSNHGAELLLHVARGVGIAEFEERSPHQRRRLVDVLARALVGARANTEAAYRGFERVVTEPTPRSLGAFAGERLVTAWWRREKTAIAIEGREVFELPGLCTAIATTSRRVALALVTPGFVNERSQGYGQDDAAVIVLIDVDTGEVHEALRSDEHLTFGFTGLCFAGDVLGVRTERDRVPTLVTLDGGQRQERPGDFRQWVRETMRVPPTVDNLYSTYELPMLWAGPDAVVAVEERARGGERTALVVLDPRTKERRPLFDAVGLEPRAFSASGSRCLAQVDDRRLFVGSRA
;
A
#
# COMPACT_ATOMS: atom_id res chain seq x y z
N MET A 1 16.01 -5.49 2.51
CA MET A 1 15.41 -5.57 3.86
C MET A 1 16.22 -4.62 4.69
N GLY A 2 15.64 -3.48 5.06
CA GLY A 2 16.36 -2.44 5.79
C GLY A 2 16.54 -2.81 7.27
N GLU A 3 17.28 -1.95 7.95
CA GLU A 3 17.69 -2.12 9.34
C GLU A 3 16.55 -1.70 10.27
N TRP A 4 15.98 -2.66 11.01
CA TRP A 4 15.01 -2.37 12.08
C TRP A 4 15.73 -2.44 13.43
N GLY A 5 15.97 -1.27 14.01
CA GLY A 5 16.53 -1.11 15.35
C GLY A 5 15.44 -0.86 16.38
N GLN A 6 15.51 -1.50 17.55
CA GLN A 6 14.68 -1.12 18.71
C GLN A 6 15.50 -1.21 19.99
N VAL A 7 15.24 -0.33 20.95
CA VAL A 7 15.84 -0.40 22.29
C VAL A 7 14.92 0.22 23.34
N THR A 8 14.90 -0.37 24.54
CA THR A 8 14.21 0.20 25.70
C THR A 8 15.20 0.49 26.81
N PHE A 9 15.07 1.63 27.47
CA PHE A 9 15.88 2.06 28.60
C PHE A 9 14.98 2.36 29.81
N PHE A 10 15.48 2.07 31.00
CA PHE A 10 14.88 2.44 32.28
C PHE A 10 15.91 3.17 33.13
N ARG A 11 15.55 4.31 33.72
CA ARG A 11 16.46 5.13 34.53
C ARG A 11 16.62 4.55 35.94
N THR A 12 17.22 3.37 35.99
CA THR A 12 17.50 2.61 37.22
C THR A 12 18.75 1.76 37.02
N GLU A 13 19.55 1.60 38.08
CA GLU A 13 20.68 0.68 38.12
C GLU A 13 20.30 -0.66 38.78
N ASN A 14 19.09 -0.75 39.34
CA ASN A 14 18.63 -1.92 40.06
C ASN A 14 18.06 -2.98 39.10
N LEU A 15 18.96 -3.74 38.47
CA LEU A 15 18.61 -4.82 37.53
C LEU A 15 17.72 -5.89 38.17
N ASP A 16 17.85 -6.16 39.47
CA ASP A 16 17.02 -7.16 40.16
C ASP A 16 15.58 -6.68 40.35
N ALA A 17 15.37 -5.38 40.56
CA ALA A 17 14.03 -4.78 40.59
C ALA A 17 13.40 -4.77 39.19
N LEU A 18 14.17 -4.38 38.17
CA LEU A 18 13.71 -4.39 36.77
C LEU A 18 13.35 -5.81 36.31
N GLU A 19 14.18 -6.81 36.61
CA GLU A 19 13.93 -8.21 36.29
C GLU A 19 12.64 -8.72 36.93
N ARG A 20 12.41 -8.39 38.22
CA ARG A 20 11.18 -8.74 38.93
C ARG A 20 9.96 -8.07 38.31
N ALA A 21 10.02 -6.77 38.03
CA ALA A 21 8.91 -6.03 37.41
C ALA A 21 8.53 -6.61 36.03
N LEU A 22 9.54 -6.94 35.20
CA LEU A 22 9.32 -7.59 33.91
C LEU A 22 8.69 -8.98 34.04
N ARG A 23 9.14 -9.77 35.03
CA ARG A 23 8.56 -11.08 35.32
C ARG A 23 7.11 -10.98 35.78
N ASP A 24 6.83 -10.06 36.69
CA ASP A 24 5.49 -9.82 37.22
C ASP A 24 4.54 -9.33 36.11
N LEU A 25 5.01 -8.47 35.20
CA LEU A 25 4.26 -8.09 33.99
C LEU A 25 3.92 -9.30 33.12
N CYS A 26 4.89 -10.16 32.83
CA CYS A 26 4.66 -11.35 32.01
C CYS A 26 3.67 -12.33 32.68
N LEU A 27 3.77 -12.50 33.99
CA LEU A 27 2.84 -13.33 34.77
C LEU A 27 1.43 -12.74 34.79
N ALA A 28 1.29 -11.42 34.95
CA ALA A 28 0.02 -10.72 34.91
C ALA A 28 -0.67 -10.86 33.54
N GLU A 29 0.11 -10.98 32.46
CA GLU A 29 -0.39 -11.26 31.11
C GLU A 29 -0.55 -12.74 30.79
N GLY A 30 -0.46 -13.60 31.81
CA GLY A 30 -0.75 -15.03 31.72
C GLY A 30 0.36 -15.86 31.08
N LEU A 31 1.59 -15.34 30.95
CA LEU A 31 2.73 -16.13 30.49
C LEU A 31 3.42 -16.84 31.65
N VAL A 32 4.08 -17.96 31.36
CA VAL A 32 4.85 -18.75 32.31
C VAL A 32 6.31 -18.74 31.90
N ALA A 33 7.21 -18.58 32.87
CA ALA A 33 8.64 -18.62 32.62
C ALA A 33 9.08 -19.98 32.07
N THR A 34 9.95 -19.97 31.07
CA THR A 34 10.51 -21.16 30.42
C THR A 34 12.01 -20.99 30.18
N PRO A 35 12.79 -22.07 30.08
CA PRO A 35 14.16 -21.97 29.62
C PRO A 35 14.24 -21.30 28.24
N TYR A 36 15.21 -20.40 28.09
CA TYR A 36 15.53 -19.80 26.80
C TYR A 36 16.29 -20.82 25.95
N VAL A 37 15.64 -21.30 24.89
CA VAL A 37 16.15 -22.36 24.00
C VAL A 37 16.34 -21.85 22.58
N ARG A 38 17.29 -22.47 21.88
CA ARG A 38 17.50 -22.20 20.46
C ARG A 38 16.24 -22.53 19.68
N ARG A 39 15.76 -21.58 18.88
CA ARG A 39 14.61 -21.80 17.99
C ARG A 39 15.03 -21.83 16.54
N LYS A 40 14.16 -22.41 15.71
CA LYS A 40 14.28 -22.35 14.26
C LYS A 40 13.70 -21.02 13.79
N ARG A 41 14.48 -20.22 13.05
CA ARG A 41 14.02 -18.96 12.46
C ARG A 41 12.92 -19.26 11.43
N GLU A 42 11.78 -18.59 11.55
CA GLU A 42 10.72 -18.62 10.53
C GLU A 42 11.09 -17.65 9.39
N LYS A 43 10.62 -17.89 8.16
CA LYS A 43 10.90 -16.99 7.01
C LYS A 43 10.35 -15.59 7.24
N TRP A 44 9.19 -15.49 7.88
CA TRP A 44 8.66 -14.26 8.48
C TRP A 44 8.66 -14.46 9.98
N ASP A 45 9.57 -13.80 10.67
CA ASP A 45 9.78 -14.07 12.08
C ASP A 45 8.87 -13.20 12.95
N ARG A 46 7.91 -13.81 13.64
CA ARG A 46 6.99 -13.11 14.57
C ARG A 46 7.69 -12.36 15.68
N MET A 47 8.89 -12.82 16.07
CA MET A 47 9.65 -12.08 17.06
C MET A 47 10.34 -10.84 16.46
N GLN A 48 10.37 -10.74 15.13
CA GLN A 48 10.83 -9.56 14.40
C GLN A 48 9.66 -8.66 14.01
N TYR A 49 8.60 -9.22 13.42
CA TYR A 49 7.53 -8.46 12.76
C TYR A 49 6.15 -8.60 13.42
N GLY A 50 6.03 -9.40 14.49
CA GLY A 50 4.78 -9.58 15.24
C GLY A 50 4.75 -8.74 16.52
N THR A 51 3.62 -8.74 17.21
CA THR A 51 3.43 -8.06 18.50
C THR A 51 3.44 -9.03 19.67
N GLY A 52 3.58 -8.54 20.90
CA GLY A 52 3.46 -9.33 22.13
C GLY A 52 2.14 -10.10 22.25
N ALA A 53 1.06 -9.54 21.73
CA ALA A 53 -0.24 -10.22 21.69
C ALA A 53 -0.31 -11.35 20.64
N THR A 54 0.56 -11.32 19.62
CA THR A 54 0.61 -12.36 18.57
C THR A 54 1.53 -13.52 18.88
N SER A 55 2.52 -13.28 19.72
CA SER A 55 3.55 -14.24 20.02
C SER A 55 3.17 -15.02 21.26
N ASP A 56 3.11 -16.34 21.13
CA ASP A 56 2.96 -17.24 22.27
C ASP A 56 4.26 -17.37 23.07
N GLN A 57 5.37 -16.81 22.57
CA GLN A 57 6.66 -16.83 23.25
C GLN A 57 7.29 -15.43 23.26
N TRP A 58 7.72 -14.99 24.43
CA TRP A 58 8.48 -13.77 24.62
C TRP A 58 9.88 -14.09 25.12
N ALA A 59 10.85 -13.28 24.71
CA ALA A 59 12.19 -13.27 25.24
C ALA A 59 12.64 -11.83 25.48
N LEU A 60 13.30 -11.61 26.61
CA LEU A 60 13.82 -10.32 27.02
C LEU A 60 15.26 -10.48 27.45
N ALA A 61 16.13 -9.59 26.99
CA ALA A 61 17.50 -9.44 27.47
C ALA A 61 17.59 -8.12 28.22
N LEU A 62 18.00 -8.16 29.49
CA LEU A 62 18.29 -6.95 30.27
C LEU A 62 19.74 -6.88 30.74
N GLY A 63 20.26 -5.68 30.93
CA GLY A 63 21.59 -5.46 31.46
C GLY A 63 21.85 -4.00 31.80
N ALA A 64 23.01 -3.75 32.41
CA ALA A 64 23.43 -2.41 32.77
C ALA A 64 23.74 -1.58 31.51
N GLY A 65 23.22 -0.35 31.49
CA GLY A 65 23.61 0.70 30.57
C GLY A 65 24.60 1.67 31.21
N ARG A 66 24.55 2.93 30.80
CA ARG A 66 25.41 4.04 31.23
C ARG A 66 24.57 5.15 31.84
N GLY A 67 25.19 6.01 32.66
CA GLY A 67 24.52 7.21 33.19
C GLY A 67 23.28 6.91 34.06
N GLY A 68 23.29 5.80 34.80
CA GLY A 68 22.15 5.38 35.63
C GLY A 68 21.03 4.66 34.85
N TRP A 69 21.23 4.39 33.57
CA TRP A 69 20.27 3.65 32.74
C TRP A 69 20.53 2.13 32.76
N SER A 70 19.46 1.36 32.73
CA SER A 70 19.44 -0.06 32.36
C SER A 70 18.80 -0.22 31.00
N VAL A 71 19.25 -1.21 30.23
CA VAL A 71 18.78 -1.47 28.87
C VAL A 71 18.04 -2.80 28.79
N VAL A 72 16.95 -2.81 28.02
CA VAL A 72 16.14 -3.98 27.71
C VAL A 72 15.95 -4.08 26.20
N LYS A 73 16.23 -5.27 25.68
CA LYS A 73 15.93 -5.68 24.30
C LYS A 73 14.92 -6.81 24.34
N THR A 74 14.01 -6.84 23.39
CA THR A 74 12.88 -7.77 23.40
C THR A 74 12.70 -8.49 22.07
N ALA A 75 12.09 -9.65 22.16
CA ALA A 75 11.62 -10.49 21.07
C ALA A 75 10.24 -11.05 21.50
N PRO A 76 9.10 -10.56 21.00
CA PRO A 76 8.94 -9.64 19.86
C PRO A 76 9.61 -8.27 20.00
N LEU A 77 10.00 -7.68 18.86
CA LEU A 77 10.43 -6.29 18.80
C LEU A 77 9.31 -5.42 19.35
N GLU A 78 9.67 -4.33 20.04
CA GLU A 78 8.70 -3.33 20.55
C GLU A 78 7.73 -3.81 21.63
N LEU A 79 7.87 -5.06 22.10
CA LEU A 79 7.01 -5.68 23.12
C LEU A 79 6.63 -4.74 24.27
N LEU A 80 7.58 -3.94 24.79
CA LEU A 80 7.35 -3.05 25.93
C LEU A 80 6.68 -1.72 25.55
N ALA A 81 6.78 -1.28 24.30
CA ALA A 81 6.15 -0.05 23.84
C ALA A 81 4.67 -0.24 23.52
N GLU A 82 4.27 -1.48 23.24
CA GLU A 82 2.89 -1.86 23.00
C GLU A 82 1.97 -1.68 24.22
N PRO A 83 0.69 -1.33 23.99
CA PRO A 83 -0.38 -1.51 24.97
C PRO A 83 -0.55 -2.98 25.38
N GLY A 84 -0.73 -3.22 26.68
CA GLY A 84 -1.11 -4.51 27.22
C GLY A 84 -2.63 -4.79 27.05
N PRO A 85 -3.12 -5.95 27.53
CA PRO A 85 -4.54 -6.33 27.44
C PRO A 85 -5.50 -5.35 28.14
N SER A 86 -5.02 -4.58 29.12
CA SER A 86 -5.79 -3.53 29.80
C SER A 86 -5.94 -2.24 28.98
N GLY A 87 -5.25 -2.13 27.84
CA GLY A 87 -5.13 -0.90 27.04
C GLY A 87 -4.05 0.07 27.54
N GLU A 88 -3.46 -0.19 28.71
CA GLU A 88 -2.35 0.61 29.25
C GLU A 88 -1.01 0.17 28.63
N HIS A 89 -0.11 1.11 28.34
CA HIS A 89 1.22 0.81 27.81
C HIS A 89 2.07 0.03 28.83
N ARG A 90 2.66 -1.09 28.40
CA ARG A 90 3.56 -1.90 29.26
C ARG A 90 4.74 -1.09 29.79
N LEU A 91 5.28 -0.18 28.98
CA LEU A 91 6.32 0.77 29.36
C LEU A 91 5.89 1.62 30.56
N GLY A 92 4.67 2.17 30.52
CA GLY A 92 4.09 2.98 31.59
C GLY A 92 3.86 2.18 32.88
N ILE A 93 3.35 0.96 32.78
CA ILE A 93 3.19 0.05 33.92
C ILE A 93 4.55 -0.18 34.61
N LEU A 94 5.58 -0.51 33.84
CA LEU A 94 6.92 -0.77 34.37
C LEU A 94 7.55 0.49 34.97
N ALA A 95 7.46 1.64 34.30
CA ALA A 95 7.97 2.92 34.78
C ALA A 95 7.34 3.31 36.12
N ARG A 96 6.02 3.11 36.27
CA ARG A 96 5.29 3.34 37.52
C ARG A 96 5.72 2.41 38.64
N VAL A 97 5.83 1.11 38.38
CA VAL A 97 6.24 0.11 39.38
C VAL A 97 7.68 0.34 39.85
N LEU A 98 8.55 0.76 38.95
CA LEU A 98 9.96 1.02 39.25
C LEU A 98 10.21 2.45 39.77
N HIS A 99 9.19 3.31 39.75
CA HIS A 99 9.27 4.73 40.07
C HIS A 99 10.41 5.44 39.32
N CYS A 100 10.54 5.17 38.02
CA CYS A 100 11.58 5.75 37.19
C CYS A 100 11.05 6.17 35.81
N GLU A 101 11.85 6.97 35.11
CA GLU A 101 11.64 7.27 33.69
C GLU A 101 12.01 6.06 32.83
N ALA A 102 11.28 5.87 31.73
CA ALA A 102 11.62 4.87 30.74
C ALA A 102 11.49 5.44 29.32
N LEU A 103 12.32 4.94 28.41
CA LEU A 103 12.41 5.41 27.03
C LEU A 103 12.44 4.20 26.12
N HIS A 104 11.56 4.14 25.13
CA HIS A 104 11.62 3.17 24.05
C HIS A 104 11.81 3.90 22.73
N VAL A 105 12.73 3.39 21.90
CA VAL A 105 13.00 3.94 20.57
C VAL A 105 13.00 2.81 19.55
N SER A 106 12.27 3.00 18.45
CA SER A 106 12.24 2.12 17.29
C SER A 106 12.56 2.88 16.01
N LEU A 107 13.50 2.36 15.23
CA LEU A 107 13.98 2.88 13.95
C LEU A 107 13.64 1.88 12.86
N TYR A 108 12.93 2.33 11.82
CA TYR A 108 12.50 1.52 10.68
C TYR A 108 13.24 1.96 9.42
N ASP A 109 14.02 1.04 8.85
CA ASP A 109 14.75 1.20 7.59
C ASP A 109 15.56 2.52 7.52
N GLY A 110 16.03 3.02 8.67
CA GLY A 110 16.77 4.28 8.80
C GLY A 110 15.98 5.55 8.47
N THR A 111 14.69 5.44 8.14
CA THR A 111 13.90 6.55 7.58
C THR A 111 12.71 6.95 8.43
N ALA A 112 12.13 6.05 9.22
CA ALA A 112 11.07 6.38 10.18
C ALA A 112 11.54 6.05 11.60
N MET A 113 11.14 6.85 12.58
CA MET A 113 11.48 6.63 13.99
C MET A 113 10.29 6.93 14.87
N LEU A 114 10.07 6.06 15.86
CA LEU A 114 9.12 6.27 16.93
C LEU A 114 9.82 6.27 18.28
N VAL A 115 9.44 7.23 19.11
CA VAL A 115 9.88 7.37 20.50
C VAL A 115 8.66 7.27 21.42
N ALA A 116 8.73 6.40 22.41
CA ALA A 116 7.77 6.33 23.52
C ALA A 116 8.50 6.63 24.84
N GLU A 117 8.10 7.69 25.51
CA GLU A 117 8.67 8.12 26.79
C GLU A 117 7.65 7.94 27.90
N ALA A 118 8.03 7.25 28.96
CA ALA A 118 7.19 6.99 30.13
C ALA A 118 7.72 7.72 31.35
N ARG A 119 6.83 8.45 32.04
CA ARG A 119 7.12 9.10 33.31
C ARG A 119 7.02 8.12 34.49
N PRO A 120 7.59 8.44 35.66
CA PRO A 120 7.41 7.63 36.88
C PRO A 120 5.96 7.47 37.35
N THR A 121 5.03 8.27 36.82
CA THR A 121 3.58 8.16 37.04
C THR A 121 2.95 7.04 36.20
N GLY A 122 3.63 6.57 35.16
CA GLY A 122 3.14 5.63 34.16
C GLY A 122 2.47 6.27 32.95
N GLU A 123 2.39 7.60 32.90
CA GLU A 123 1.99 8.33 31.69
C GLU A 123 3.00 8.07 30.57
N VAL A 124 2.52 7.68 29.39
CA VAL A 124 3.34 7.43 28.20
C VAL A 124 3.00 8.45 27.12
N MET A 125 4.04 9.04 26.56
CA MET A 125 3.97 10.04 25.51
C MET A 125 4.69 9.52 24.27
N LEU A 126 4.02 9.62 23.13
CA LEU A 126 4.54 9.18 21.84
C LEU A 126 4.99 10.37 21.00
N SER A 127 6.07 10.21 20.24
CA SER A 127 6.48 11.14 19.19
C SER A 127 7.15 10.41 18.03
N GLY A 128 7.17 11.05 16.86
CA GLY A 128 7.70 10.51 15.62
C GLY A 128 6.63 9.93 14.70
N TYR A 129 7.02 8.99 13.85
CA TYR A 129 6.16 8.34 12.87
C TYR A 129 6.68 6.94 12.53
N THR A 130 5.78 6.10 12.04
CA THR A 130 6.10 4.75 11.58
C THR A 130 5.99 4.68 10.06
N MET A 131 6.32 3.53 9.48
CA MET A 131 6.06 3.26 8.06
C MET A 131 4.55 3.27 7.73
N GLU A 132 3.67 3.16 8.73
CA GLU A 132 2.20 3.23 8.59
C GLU A 132 1.66 4.66 8.82
N GLY A 133 2.52 5.64 9.10
CA GLY A 133 2.16 7.04 9.35
C GLY A 133 2.11 7.40 10.84
N LEU A 134 1.12 8.21 11.24
CA LEU A 134 0.94 8.71 12.60
C LEU A 134 0.09 7.78 13.48
N SER A 135 0.36 6.48 13.42
CA SER A 135 -0.24 5.49 14.31
C SER A 135 0.80 4.47 14.74
N PHE A 136 0.68 3.98 15.98
CA PHE A 136 1.58 2.99 16.56
C PHE A 136 0.82 2.00 17.44
N HIS A 137 0.80 0.73 17.02
CA HIS A 137 0.05 -0.35 17.69
C HIS A 137 -1.42 -0.01 18.00
N GLY A 138 -2.06 0.80 17.13
CA GLY A 138 -3.46 1.22 17.29
C GLY A 138 -3.66 2.44 18.19
N VAL A 139 -2.58 3.12 18.58
CA VAL A 139 -2.60 4.42 19.25
C VAL A 139 -2.25 5.50 18.23
N ASP A 140 -3.15 6.45 18.02
CA ASP A 140 -2.91 7.56 17.12
C ASP A 140 -1.94 8.56 17.75
N LEU A 141 -0.99 9.05 16.93
CA LEU A 141 -0.02 10.05 17.35
C LEU A 141 -0.57 11.45 17.07
N ASP A 142 -0.24 12.37 17.97
CA ASP A 142 -0.51 13.79 17.79
C ASP A 142 0.31 14.35 16.62
N GLU A 143 -0.33 15.02 15.67
CA GLU A 143 0.33 15.66 14.52
C GLU A 143 1.39 16.67 14.97
N GLU A 144 1.18 17.36 16.11
CA GLU A 144 2.17 18.29 16.68
C GLU A 144 3.46 17.60 17.14
N ARG A 145 3.42 16.27 17.29
CA ARG A 145 4.51 15.39 17.72
C ARG A 145 4.96 14.42 16.63
N ALA A 146 4.63 14.69 15.37
CA ALA A 146 5.07 13.88 14.22
C ALA A 146 6.60 13.80 14.06
N GLN A 147 7.35 14.76 14.61
CA GLN A 147 8.81 14.70 14.67
C GLN A 147 9.28 13.90 15.89
N PRO A 148 10.22 12.94 15.74
CA PRO A 148 10.79 12.20 16.86
C PRO A 148 11.45 13.15 17.86
N ARG A 149 11.06 13.06 19.13
CA ARG A 149 11.58 13.91 20.22
C ARG A 149 11.76 13.08 21.48
N ILE A 150 12.86 13.36 22.18
CA ILE A 150 13.15 12.83 23.51
C ILE A 150 13.07 14.02 24.47
N GLU A 151 12.29 13.93 25.55
CA GLU A 151 12.11 15.01 26.52
C GLU A 151 12.87 14.76 27.83
N SER A 152 13.32 13.52 28.08
CA SER A 152 14.06 13.18 29.29
C SER A 152 15.40 13.94 29.41
N ASP A 153 15.55 14.71 30.49
CA ASP A 153 16.80 15.38 30.90
C ASP A 153 17.96 14.40 31.17
N GLY A 154 17.67 13.09 31.26
CA GLY A 154 18.66 12.02 31.44
C GLY A 154 19.38 11.61 30.16
N VAL A 155 19.00 12.18 29.00
CA VAL A 155 19.57 11.87 27.69
C VAL A 155 20.57 12.96 27.28
N PRO A 156 21.82 12.62 26.89
CA PRO A 156 22.83 13.61 26.54
C PRO A 156 22.46 14.46 25.32
N HIS A 157 22.85 15.75 25.34
CA HIS A 157 22.58 16.69 24.25
C HIS A 157 23.10 16.23 22.88
N SER A 158 24.20 15.47 22.84
CA SER A 158 24.75 14.92 21.59
C SER A 158 23.76 14.01 20.85
N VAL A 159 22.87 13.32 21.57
CA VAL A 159 21.81 12.50 20.97
C VAL A 159 20.82 13.37 20.22
N HIS A 160 20.44 14.53 20.79
CA HIS A 160 19.51 15.47 20.15
C HIS A 160 20.15 16.10 18.91
N GLU A 161 21.41 16.53 19.00
CA GLU A 161 22.16 17.06 17.86
C GLU A 161 22.29 16.05 16.71
N ALA A 162 22.46 14.76 17.03
CA ALA A 162 22.52 13.69 16.04
C ALA A 162 21.14 13.39 15.42
N LEU A 163 20.07 13.36 16.24
CA LEU A 163 18.69 13.18 15.76
C LEU A 163 18.26 14.29 14.79
N ASP A 164 18.68 15.53 15.03
CA ASP A 164 18.38 16.68 14.17
C ASP A 164 19.08 16.57 12.79
N GLN A 165 20.16 15.79 12.68
CA GLN A 165 20.86 15.55 11.42
C GLN A 165 20.27 14.37 10.66
N TYR A 166 20.26 13.19 11.28
CA TYR A 166 19.73 11.95 10.72
C TYR A 166 19.20 11.02 11.82
N LEU A 167 18.05 10.39 11.56
CA LEU A 167 17.42 9.48 12.54
C LEU A 167 18.30 8.27 12.87
N SER A 168 19.02 7.72 11.89
CA SER A 168 19.97 6.62 12.11
C SER A 168 21.10 7.02 13.06
N ASP A 169 21.66 8.21 12.84
CA ASP A 169 22.80 8.72 13.60
C ASP A 169 22.38 9.00 15.04
N GLY A 170 21.19 9.57 15.23
CA GLY A 170 20.59 9.75 16.55
C GLY A 170 20.34 8.43 17.30
N PHE A 171 19.89 7.37 16.60
CA PHE A 171 19.71 6.05 17.21
C PHE A 171 21.05 5.41 17.63
N ASP A 172 22.07 5.51 16.77
CA ASP A 172 23.41 4.98 17.05
C ASP A 172 24.07 5.72 18.21
N GLU A 173 23.96 7.06 18.23
CA GLU A 173 24.45 7.91 19.32
C GLU A 173 23.72 7.58 20.63
N LEU A 174 22.40 7.38 20.60
CA LEU A 174 21.62 6.95 21.77
C LEU A 174 22.15 5.62 22.35
N LEU A 175 22.41 4.63 21.50
CA LEU A 175 22.98 3.35 21.93
C LEU A 175 24.41 3.50 22.49
N GLU A 176 25.24 4.32 21.86
CA GLU A 176 26.62 4.59 22.29
C GLU A 176 26.67 5.28 23.66
N GLN A 177 25.80 6.27 23.87
CA GLN A 177 25.75 7.05 25.09
C GLN A 177 25.10 6.29 26.25
N LEU A 178 24.02 5.54 26.01
CA LEU A 178 23.21 4.97 27.11
C LEU A 178 23.40 3.47 27.35
N ALA A 179 23.96 2.68 26.42
CA ALA A 179 24.06 1.23 26.60
C ALA A 179 25.38 0.55 26.18
N HIS A 180 26.13 1.11 25.22
CA HIS A 180 27.18 0.47 24.40
C HIS A 180 26.65 -0.17 23.09
N LYS A 181 27.36 0.06 21.98
CA LYS A 181 27.03 -0.43 20.62
C LYS A 181 26.77 -1.94 20.50
N ARG A 182 27.34 -2.76 21.39
CA ARG A 182 27.08 -4.22 21.44
C ARG A 182 25.60 -4.59 21.62
N TRP A 183 24.77 -3.65 22.08
CA TRP A 183 23.33 -3.85 22.25
C TRP A 183 22.53 -3.76 20.96
N ALA A 184 23.11 -3.26 19.85
CA ALA A 184 22.43 -3.16 18.56
C ALA A 184 21.84 -4.52 18.12
N ASP A 185 22.68 -5.57 18.08
CA ASP A 185 22.31 -6.89 17.55
C ASP A 185 21.65 -7.85 18.56
N VAL A 186 21.40 -7.40 19.80
CA VAL A 186 20.89 -8.29 20.85
C VAL A 186 19.49 -8.81 20.53
N SER A 187 18.61 -7.98 19.95
CA SER A 187 17.27 -8.44 19.56
C SER A 187 17.32 -9.52 18.48
N LEU A 188 18.21 -9.39 17.49
CA LEU A 188 18.44 -10.43 16.48
C LEU A 188 18.98 -11.72 17.14
N THR A 189 19.88 -11.59 18.11
CA THR A 189 20.42 -12.74 18.86
C THR A 189 19.31 -13.44 19.67
N LEU A 190 18.40 -12.66 20.29
CA LEU A 190 17.19 -13.16 20.98
C LEU A 190 16.26 -13.91 20.02
N ILE A 191 15.98 -13.31 18.87
CA ILE A 191 15.20 -13.89 17.78
C ILE A 191 15.84 -15.21 17.33
N GLU A 192 17.16 -15.33 17.24
CA GLU A 192 17.79 -16.58 16.80
C GLU A 192 17.87 -17.65 17.89
N GLY A 193 17.46 -17.36 19.12
CA GLY A 193 17.61 -18.27 20.25
C GLY A 193 19.08 -18.52 20.61
N ARG A 194 19.98 -17.59 20.26
CA ARG A 194 21.42 -17.70 20.53
C ARG A 194 21.75 -17.12 21.91
N LYS A 195 22.84 -17.61 22.52
CA LYS A 195 23.32 -17.11 23.82
C LYS A 195 23.69 -15.63 23.68
N VAL A 196 23.21 -14.81 24.61
CA VAL A 196 23.56 -13.39 24.74
C VAL A 196 24.52 -13.24 25.94
N PRO A 197 25.85 -13.21 25.74
CA PRO A 197 26.80 -13.38 26.85
C PRO A 197 26.80 -12.24 27.87
N SER A 198 26.36 -11.04 27.47
CA SER A 198 26.44 -9.82 28.28
C SER A 198 25.11 -9.38 28.91
N ALA A 199 24.07 -10.21 28.85
CA ALA A 199 22.74 -9.87 29.33
C ALA A 199 22.11 -11.00 30.15
N ARG A 200 21.22 -10.64 31.08
CA ARG A 200 20.31 -11.60 31.71
C ARG A 200 19.15 -11.84 30.76
N VAL A 201 18.95 -13.09 30.35
CA VAL A 201 17.90 -13.47 29.40
C VAL A 201 16.77 -14.18 30.14
N MET A 202 15.56 -13.69 29.94
CA MET A 202 14.33 -14.33 30.39
C MET A 202 13.53 -14.77 29.17
N SER A 203 12.84 -15.91 29.28
CA SER A 203 11.87 -16.35 28.28
C SER A 203 10.58 -16.78 28.94
N PHE A 204 9.47 -16.48 28.27
CA PHE A 204 8.13 -16.72 28.75
C PHE A 204 7.30 -17.32 27.62
N VAL A 205 6.38 -18.21 27.94
CA VAL A 205 5.44 -18.81 26.99
C VAL A 205 4.02 -18.73 27.51
N ARG A 206 3.06 -18.55 26.61
CA ARG A 206 1.65 -18.74 26.96
C ARG A 206 1.39 -20.22 27.22
N PRO A 207 0.64 -20.59 28.28
CA PRO A 207 0.25 -21.97 28.52
C PRO A 207 -0.40 -22.60 27.29
N ALA A 208 -0.13 -23.88 27.04
CA ALA A 208 -0.79 -24.59 25.97
C ALA A 208 -2.31 -24.67 26.24
N LEU A 209 -3.10 -24.32 25.24
CA LEU A 209 -4.55 -24.52 25.22
C LEU A 209 -4.88 -25.49 24.11
N ASP A 210 -5.96 -26.26 24.28
CA ASP A 210 -6.42 -27.19 23.27
C ASP A 210 -6.86 -26.46 22.02
N LYS A 211 -6.35 -26.91 20.87
CA LYS A 211 -6.78 -26.39 19.58
C LYS A 211 -8.16 -26.94 19.21
N ARG A 212 -8.98 -26.12 18.55
CA ARG A 212 -10.20 -26.56 17.89
C ARG A 212 -9.86 -27.46 16.71
N PRO A 213 -10.67 -28.49 16.44
CA PRO A 213 -10.57 -29.23 15.20
C PRO A 213 -10.75 -28.27 14.00
N PRO A 214 -10.08 -28.49 12.86
CA PRO A 214 -10.17 -27.58 11.72
C PRO A 214 -11.60 -27.35 11.24
N LEU A 215 -11.95 -26.09 10.95
CA LEU A 215 -13.24 -25.72 10.37
C LEU A 215 -13.22 -25.95 8.86
N ARG A 216 -14.09 -26.84 8.39
CA ARG A 216 -14.28 -27.09 6.95
C ARG A 216 -15.10 -25.99 6.29
N LEU A 217 -14.60 -25.54 5.15
CA LEU A 217 -15.20 -24.54 4.28
C LEU A 217 -15.35 -25.11 2.88
N LYS A 218 -16.40 -24.69 2.18
CA LYS A 218 -16.45 -24.90 0.73
C LYS A 218 -15.41 -24.01 0.08
N LEU A 219 -14.73 -24.54 -0.93
CA LEU A 219 -13.73 -23.79 -1.69
C LEU A 219 -14.09 -23.82 -3.17
N ALA A 220 -14.26 -22.64 -3.75
CA ALA A 220 -14.08 -22.43 -5.18
C ALA A 220 -12.77 -21.67 -5.41
N VAL A 221 -12.17 -21.92 -6.57
CA VAL A 221 -10.98 -21.21 -7.02
C VAL A 221 -11.40 -20.32 -8.17
N GLU A 222 -11.25 -19.02 -8.00
CA GLU A 222 -11.41 -18.07 -9.08
C GLU A 222 -10.03 -17.68 -9.59
N GLU A 223 -9.75 -18.03 -10.85
CA GLU A 223 -8.56 -17.54 -11.52
C GLU A 223 -8.78 -16.06 -11.85
N HIS A 224 -8.16 -15.19 -11.05
CA HIS A 224 -8.18 -13.77 -11.28
C HIS A 224 -6.86 -13.31 -11.92
N PRO A 225 -6.88 -12.32 -12.83
CA PRO A 225 -5.64 -11.82 -13.43
C PRO A 225 -4.64 -11.22 -12.44
N LEU A 226 -5.05 -10.91 -11.21
CA LEU A 226 -4.20 -10.40 -10.12
C LEU A 226 -3.65 -11.50 -9.19
N GLY A 227 -3.91 -12.78 -9.49
CA GLY A 227 -3.52 -13.93 -8.68
C GLY A 227 -4.68 -14.91 -8.44
N THR A 228 -4.38 -16.11 -7.95
CA THR A 228 -5.42 -17.07 -7.57
C THR A 228 -6.22 -16.54 -6.38
N ARG A 229 -7.55 -16.47 -6.50
CA ARG A 229 -8.43 -16.13 -5.39
C ARG A 229 -9.17 -17.35 -4.88
N TYR A 230 -9.23 -17.45 -3.57
CA TYR A 230 -10.00 -18.49 -2.91
C TYR A 230 -11.34 -17.94 -2.49
N VAL A 231 -12.41 -18.57 -2.96
CA VAL A 231 -13.77 -18.23 -2.58
C VAL A 231 -14.24 -19.25 -1.55
N LEU A 232 -14.45 -18.77 -0.33
CA LEU A 232 -14.88 -19.54 0.81
C LEU A 232 -16.40 -19.39 0.97
N ASP A 233 -17.08 -20.51 1.22
CA ASP A 233 -18.52 -20.58 1.52
C ASP A 233 -19.41 -19.72 0.60
N ASP A 234 -19.10 -19.74 -0.70
CA ASP A 234 -19.91 -19.12 -1.76
C ASP A 234 -20.02 -17.58 -1.67
N GLY A 235 -19.04 -16.88 -1.06
CA GLY A 235 -19.05 -15.40 -1.08
C GLY A 235 -18.04 -14.67 -0.20
N VAL A 236 -17.01 -15.35 0.31
CA VAL A 236 -15.89 -14.71 1.02
C VAL A 236 -14.59 -14.94 0.25
N TRP A 237 -14.00 -13.88 -0.27
CA TRP A 237 -12.78 -13.93 -1.06
C TRP A 237 -11.56 -13.74 -0.17
N VAL A 238 -10.55 -14.56 -0.41
CA VAL A 238 -9.20 -14.42 0.14
C VAL A 238 -8.22 -14.26 -1.01
N ASN A 239 -7.46 -13.16 -0.99
CA ASN A 239 -6.34 -12.92 -1.90
C ASN A 239 -5.06 -12.61 -1.09
N GLU A 240 -3.94 -12.30 -1.75
CA GLU A 240 -2.65 -12.05 -1.08
C GLU A 240 -2.67 -10.89 -0.05
N ASN A 241 -3.59 -9.94 -0.16
CA ASN A 241 -3.58 -8.71 0.63
C ASN A 241 -4.94 -8.33 1.24
N SER A 242 -5.99 -9.15 1.14
CA SER A 242 -7.29 -8.85 1.73
C SER A 242 -8.18 -10.08 1.95
N ILE A 243 -9.14 -9.91 2.86
CA ILE A 243 -10.32 -10.76 2.99
C ILE A 243 -11.57 -9.90 2.82
N GLU A 244 -12.46 -10.31 1.93
CA GLU A 244 -13.62 -9.52 1.51
C GLU A 244 -14.86 -10.40 1.42
N ALA A 245 -16.04 -9.82 1.68
CA ALA A 245 -17.31 -10.51 1.55
C ALA A 245 -18.17 -9.88 0.45
N ALA A 246 -19.10 -10.65 -0.13
CA ALA A 246 -19.94 -10.20 -1.25
C ALA A 246 -20.78 -8.99 -0.85
N ASP A 247 -21.30 -9.04 0.37
CA ASP A 247 -22.07 -8.00 1.03
C ASP A 247 -21.95 -8.18 2.55
N ALA A 248 -22.51 -7.23 3.30
CA ALA A 248 -22.51 -7.26 4.76
C ALA A 248 -23.26 -8.46 5.36
N VAL A 249 -24.25 -9.05 4.65
CA VAL A 249 -25.02 -10.21 5.12
C VAL A 249 -24.14 -11.46 5.04
N VAL A 250 -23.45 -11.67 3.93
CA VAL A 250 -22.49 -12.77 3.73
C VAL A 250 -21.33 -12.63 4.70
N GLY A 251 -20.78 -11.42 4.85
CA GLY A 251 -19.71 -11.14 5.79
C GLY A 251 -20.11 -11.43 7.24
N ALA A 252 -21.27 -10.95 7.67
CA ALA A 252 -21.81 -11.23 8.99
C ALA A 252 -22.05 -12.74 9.24
N ALA A 253 -22.60 -13.46 8.25
CA ALA A 253 -22.82 -14.90 8.35
C ALA A 253 -21.50 -15.67 8.51
N PHE A 254 -20.47 -15.29 7.74
CA PHE A 254 -19.14 -15.89 7.85
C PHE A 254 -18.49 -15.63 9.20
N VAL A 255 -18.57 -14.39 9.71
CA VAL A 255 -18.04 -14.04 11.04
C VAL A 255 -18.73 -14.86 12.13
N ARG A 256 -20.06 -15.03 12.08
CA ARG A 256 -20.78 -15.91 13.03
C ARG A 256 -20.30 -17.35 12.95
N LYS A 257 -20.15 -17.91 11.76
CA LYS A 257 -19.64 -19.27 11.57
C LYS A 257 -18.26 -19.46 12.21
N VAL A 258 -17.34 -18.51 12.02
CA VAL A 258 -16.01 -18.56 12.63
C VAL A 258 -16.08 -18.36 14.16
N ALA A 259 -16.92 -17.44 14.63
CA ALA A 259 -17.12 -17.19 16.06
C ALA A 259 -17.69 -18.41 16.79
N ASP A 260 -18.69 -19.08 16.20
CA ASP A 260 -19.29 -20.32 16.72
C ASP A 260 -18.25 -21.45 16.77
N TRP A 261 -17.45 -21.61 15.72
CA TRP A 261 -16.37 -22.61 15.68
C TRP A 261 -15.32 -22.39 16.79
N LEU A 262 -14.97 -21.13 17.06
CA LEU A 262 -14.00 -20.77 18.09
C LEU A 262 -14.62 -20.66 19.50
N GLU A 263 -15.94 -20.80 19.61
CA GLU A 263 -16.74 -20.56 20.83
C GLU A 263 -16.51 -19.17 21.42
N VAL A 264 -16.48 -18.15 20.56
CA VAL A 264 -16.34 -16.74 20.95
C VAL A 264 -17.70 -16.05 20.77
N PRO A 265 -18.26 -15.42 21.82
CA PRO A 265 -19.46 -14.61 21.66
C PRO A 265 -19.15 -13.38 20.82
N VAL A 266 -19.98 -13.10 19.82
CA VAL A 266 -19.82 -11.95 18.94
C VAL A 266 -21.13 -11.17 18.81
N THR A 267 -21.04 -9.85 18.94
CA THR A 267 -22.11 -8.92 18.59
C THR A 267 -21.71 -8.24 17.30
N LEU A 268 -22.54 -8.37 16.27
CA LEU A 268 -22.26 -7.79 14.96
C LEU A 268 -23.02 -6.48 14.83
N GLU A 269 -22.29 -5.36 14.93
CA GLU A 269 -22.82 -4.03 14.64
C GLU A 269 -22.38 -3.60 13.24
N PRO A 270 -23.28 -3.01 12.42
CA PRO A 270 -22.90 -2.45 11.13
C PRO A 270 -21.91 -1.29 11.33
N GLY A 271 -20.66 -1.45 10.87
CA GLY A 271 -19.61 -0.44 10.93
C GLY A 271 -19.05 -0.11 9.55
N VAL A 272 -18.15 0.88 9.44
CA VAL A 272 -17.35 1.08 8.22
C VAL A 272 -16.25 0.00 8.22
N PRO A 273 -16.11 -0.80 7.16
CA PRO A 273 -15.11 -1.85 7.11
C PRO A 273 -13.72 -1.22 6.96
N LEU A 274 -12.77 -1.68 7.76
CA LEU A 274 -11.37 -1.29 7.65
C LEU A 274 -10.61 -2.43 6.95
N SER A 275 -9.90 -2.09 5.87
CA SER A 275 -8.99 -3.05 5.21
C SER A 275 -7.79 -3.29 6.12
N SER A 276 -7.92 -4.25 7.04
CA SER A 276 -6.91 -4.51 8.06
C SER A 276 -6.22 -5.87 7.92
N PHE A 277 -6.52 -6.64 6.88
CA PHE A 277 -6.00 -7.99 6.65
C PHE A 277 -4.96 -8.01 5.53
N CYS A 278 -3.85 -8.72 5.75
CA CYS A 278 -2.84 -9.03 4.72
C CYS A 278 -2.56 -10.55 4.77
N VAL A 279 -2.39 -11.23 3.64
CA VAL A 279 -1.81 -12.59 3.65
C VAL A 279 -0.30 -12.43 3.84
N ARG A 280 0.14 -12.68 5.06
CA ARG A 280 1.50 -12.34 5.54
C ARG A 280 2.61 -13.22 4.95
N ALA A 281 2.26 -14.23 4.15
CA ALA A 281 3.21 -15.01 3.39
C ALA A 281 2.55 -15.60 2.13
N PRO A 282 3.16 -15.46 0.93
CA PRO A 282 2.82 -16.33 -0.19
C PRO A 282 3.12 -17.79 0.18
N PRO A 283 2.38 -18.76 -0.41
CA PRO A 283 2.43 -20.17 -0.03
C PRO A 283 3.84 -20.70 -0.22
N SER A 284 4.58 -20.94 0.86
CA SER A 284 5.94 -21.48 0.76
C SER A 284 6.21 -22.72 1.61
N GLU A 285 5.16 -23.31 2.20
CA GLU A 285 5.19 -24.67 2.73
C GLU A 285 4.02 -25.49 2.19
N ARG A 286 4.33 -26.42 1.26
CA ARG A 286 3.42 -27.51 0.91
C ARG A 286 3.42 -28.48 2.08
N THR A 287 2.29 -28.64 2.74
CA THR A 287 2.14 -29.67 3.78
C THR A 287 1.51 -30.91 3.14
N ARG A 288 2.09 -32.07 3.40
CA ARG A 288 1.46 -33.35 3.04
C ARG A 288 0.57 -33.78 4.20
N ARG A 289 -0.73 -33.55 4.08
CA ARG A 289 -1.72 -34.33 4.84
C ARG A 289 -2.16 -35.51 3.98
N ILE A 290 -2.40 -36.64 4.63
CA ILE A 290 -2.61 -37.98 4.05
C ILE A 290 -3.29 -37.93 2.67
N GLY A 291 -2.52 -38.18 1.60
CA GLY A 291 -3.03 -38.39 0.24
C GLY A 291 -3.40 -37.15 -0.59
N VAL A 292 -3.34 -35.93 -0.05
CA VAL A 292 -3.70 -34.69 -0.79
C VAL A 292 -2.68 -33.59 -0.53
N GLU A 293 -2.19 -32.95 -1.60
CA GLU A 293 -1.30 -31.80 -1.49
C GLU A 293 -2.12 -30.55 -1.09
N THR A 294 -1.83 -29.99 0.08
CA THR A 294 -2.51 -28.79 0.60
C THR A 294 -1.59 -27.59 0.59
N GLU A 295 -2.07 -26.48 0.04
CA GLU A 295 -1.42 -25.17 0.16
C GLU A 295 -1.79 -24.53 1.49
N LEU A 296 -0.81 -24.00 2.21
CA LEU A 296 -1.00 -23.34 3.50
C LEU A 296 -0.88 -21.82 3.34
N LEU A 297 -1.96 -21.10 3.65
CA LEU A 297 -1.96 -19.63 3.74
C LEU A 297 -2.06 -19.20 5.20
N SER A 298 -1.31 -18.17 5.57
CA SER A 298 -1.48 -17.48 6.86
C SER A 298 -2.30 -16.21 6.63
N ILE A 299 -3.54 -16.21 7.11
CA ILE A 299 -4.48 -15.09 6.94
C ILE A 299 -4.58 -14.35 8.27
N GLY A 300 -4.27 -13.06 8.29
CA GLY A 300 -4.31 -12.31 9.53
C GLY A 300 -4.25 -10.81 9.34
N SER A 301 -4.45 -10.08 10.44
CA SER A 301 -4.41 -8.61 10.43
C SER A 301 -3.02 -8.05 10.64
N ASN A 302 -2.77 -6.81 10.23
CA ASN A 302 -1.55 -6.05 10.61
C ASN A 302 -1.37 -5.97 12.13
N HIS A 303 -2.48 -5.97 12.87
CA HIS A 303 -2.50 -6.00 14.34
C HIS A 303 -2.31 -7.40 14.95
N GLY A 304 -2.16 -8.44 14.12
CA GLY A 304 -1.52 -9.67 14.55
C GLY A 304 -2.38 -10.87 14.98
N ALA A 305 -3.69 -10.84 14.76
CA ALA A 305 -4.50 -12.07 14.83
C ALA A 305 -4.37 -12.88 13.53
N GLU A 306 -4.16 -14.21 13.61
CA GLU A 306 -3.89 -15.07 12.44
C GLU A 306 -4.63 -16.43 12.46
N LEU A 307 -5.04 -16.87 11.28
CA LEU A 307 -5.56 -18.20 10.95
C LEU A 307 -4.67 -18.87 9.90
N LEU A 308 -4.64 -20.19 9.94
CA LEU A 308 -4.05 -21.00 8.88
C LEU A 308 -5.16 -21.55 7.98
N LEU A 309 -5.13 -21.24 6.70
CA LEU A 309 -6.02 -21.81 5.70
C LEU A 309 -5.28 -22.90 4.93
N HIS A 310 -5.74 -24.13 5.06
CA HIS A 310 -5.29 -25.27 4.29
C HIS A 310 -6.20 -25.43 3.07
N VAL A 311 -5.65 -25.30 1.87
CA VAL A 311 -6.39 -25.32 0.61
C VAL A 311 -6.05 -26.59 -0.16
N ALA A 312 -7.07 -27.42 -0.45
CA ALA A 312 -6.95 -28.57 -1.33
C ALA A 312 -7.67 -28.29 -2.66
N ARG A 313 -6.99 -27.58 -3.58
CA ARG A 313 -7.60 -27.13 -4.86
C ARG A 313 -8.27 -28.26 -5.65
N GLY A 314 -7.62 -29.43 -5.73
CA GLY A 314 -8.12 -30.59 -6.48
C GLY A 314 -9.39 -31.25 -5.91
N VAL A 315 -9.79 -30.91 -4.68
CA VAL A 315 -10.97 -31.48 -3.99
C VAL A 315 -12.03 -30.41 -3.71
N GLY A 316 -11.74 -29.12 -3.96
CA GLY A 316 -12.68 -28.02 -3.69
C GLY A 316 -13.00 -27.84 -2.19
N ILE A 317 -12.04 -28.17 -1.32
CA ILE A 317 -12.18 -28.05 0.14
C ILE A 317 -11.08 -27.13 0.67
N ALA A 318 -11.45 -26.30 1.64
CA ALA A 318 -10.48 -25.61 2.48
C ALA A 318 -10.79 -25.82 3.97
N GLU A 319 -9.76 -25.80 4.80
CA GLU A 319 -9.88 -25.96 6.25
C GLU A 319 -9.17 -24.82 6.97
N PHE A 320 -9.89 -24.10 7.85
CA PHE A 320 -9.26 -23.21 8.81
C PHE A 320 -8.74 -23.99 9.99
N GLU A 321 -7.48 -23.76 10.33
CA GLU A 321 -6.86 -24.17 11.58
C GLU A 321 -6.49 -22.92 12.37
N GLU A 322 -6.81 -22.89 13.66
CA GLU A 322 -6.34 -21.80 14.50
C GLU A 322 -4.82 -21.87 14.70
N ARG A 323 -4.16 -20.73 14.55
CA ARG A 323 -2.71 -20.66 14.78
C ARG A 323 -2.41 -20.74 16.28
N SER A 324 -3.08 -19.92 17.08
CA SER A 324 -3.00 -19.89 18.54
C SER A 324 -4.39 -19.74 19.18
N PRO A 325 -4.79 -20.62 20.12
CA PRO A 325 -6.04 -20.49 20.86
C PRO A 325 -6.17 -19.18 21.68
N HIS A 326 -5.04 -18.54 22.01
CA HIS A 326 -5.03 -17.29 22.77
C HIS A 326 -5.54 -16.09 21.96
N GLN A 327 -5.65 -16.24 20.64
CA GLN A 327 -6.05 -15.16 19.73
C GLN A 327 -7.52 -15.22 19.30
N ARG A 328 -8.29 -16.22 19.73
CA ARG A 328 -9.66 -16.48 19.24
C ARG A 328 -10.56 -15.25 19.23
N ARG A 329 -10.62 -14.54 20.36
CA ARG A 329 -11.46 -13.34 20.49
C ARG A 329 -10.99 -12.22 19.57
N ARG A 330 -9.70 -11.90 19.59
CA ARG A 330 -9.11 -10.86 18.75
C ARG A 330 -9.32 -11.16 17.27
N LEU A 331 -9.16 -12.41 16.86
CA LEU A 331 -9.40 -12.86 15.50
C LEU A 331 -10.85 -12.60 15.07
N VAL A 332 -11.82 -12.97 15.91
CA VAL A 332 -13.24 -12.71 15.64
C VAL A 332 -13.52 -11.20 15.57
N ASP A 333 -12.96 -10.40 16.48
CA ASP A 333 -13.13 -8.95 16.47
C ASP A 333 -12.55 -8.29 15.21
N VAL A 334 -11.41 -8.80 14.71
CA VAL A 334 -10.81 -8.30 13.47
C VAL A 334 -11.63 -8.74 12.26
N LEU A 335 -12.06 -10.01 12.18
CA LEU A 335 -12.94 -10.48 11.11
C LEU A 335 -14.26 -9.70 11.09
N ALA A 336 -14.82 -9.39 12.28
CA ALA A 336 -16.02 -8.59 12.40
C ALA A 336 -15.82 -7.19 11.80
N ARG A 337 -14.73 -6.50 12.16
CA ARG A 337 -14.37 -5.19 11.60
C ARG A 337 -14.13 -5.21 10.09
N ALA A 338 -13.59 -6.30 9.56
CA ALA A 338 -13.34 -6.42 8.13
C ALA A 338 -14.61 -6.73 7.32
N LEU A 339 -15.51 -7.57 7.84
CA LEU A 339 -16.56 -8.21 7.03
C LEU A 339 -18.00 -7.77 7.38
N VAL A 340 -18.30 -7.33 8.61
CA VAL A 340 -19.67 -6.99 9.04
C VAL A 340 -20.13 -5.65 8.44
N GLY A 341 -19.18 -4.78 8.12
CA GLY A 341 -19.41 -3.50 7.46
C GLY A 341 -19.28 -3.52 5.94
N ALA A 342 -18.95 -4.68 5.34
CA ALA A 342 -18.47 -4.77 3.96
C ALA A 342 -19.31 -3.91 3.01
N ARG A 343 -18.71 -2.84 2.47
CA ARG A 343 -19.19 -2.21 1.23
C ARG A 343 -19.27 -3.36 0.22
N ALA A 344 -20.40 -3.47 -0.49
CA ALA A 344 -20.58 -4.48 -1.54
C ALA A 344 -19.27 -4.69 -2.28
N ASN A 345 -18.83 -5.95 -2.39
CA ASN A 345 -17.58 -6.31 -3.04
C ASN A 345 -17.47 -5.45 -4.31
N THR A 346 -16.40 -4.67 -4.42
CA THR A 346 -16.16 -3.81 -5.58
C THR A 346 -16.28 -4.65 -6.86
N GLU A 347 -15.88 -5.91 -6.86
CA GLU A 347 -16.06 -6.82 -7.99
C GLU A 347 -17.47 -7.39 -8.20
N ALA A 348 -18.36 -7.36 -7.22
CA ALA A 348 -19.79 -7.55 -7.50
C ALA A 348 -20.34 -6.41 -8.37
N ALA A 349 -19.81 -5.19 -8.23
CA ALA A 349 -20.10 -4.08 -9.14
C ALA A 349 -19.39 -4.21 -10.51
N TYR A 350 -18.38 -5.09 -10.63
CA TYR A 350 -17.49 -5.15 -11.80
C TYR A 350 -17.38 -6.53 -12.49
N ARG A 351 -18.32 -7.45 -12.23
CA ARG A 351 -18.46 -8.72 -12.98
C ARG A 351 -18.55 -8.58 -14.51
N GLY A 352 -18.68 -7.36 -15.04
CA GLY A 352 -18.68 -7.02 -16.48
C GLY A 352 -17.42 -6.33 -17.01
N PHE A 353 -16.31 -6.28 -16.25
CA PHE A 353 -15.05 -5.63 -16.65
C PHE A 353 -14.01 -6.65 -17.13
N GLU A 354 -13.47 -6.43 -18.33
CA GLU A 354 -12.39 -7.19 -18.97
C GLU A 354 -11.04 -6.46 -18.81
N ARG A 355 -10.00 -7.22 -18.46
CA ARG A 355 -8.63 -6.70 -18.33
C ARG A 355 -7.99 -6.65 -19.71
N VAL A 356 -7.55 -5.46 -20.13
CA VAL A 356 -6.99 -5.26 -21.48
C VAL A 356 -5.46 -5.36 -21.50
N VAL A 357 -4.78 -5.12 -20.37
CA VAL A 357 -3.31 -5.21 -20.26
C VAL A 357 -2.92 -6.32 -19.30
N THR A 358 -2.44 -7.46 -19.82
CA THR A 358 -2.06 -8.63 -19.01
C THR A 358 -0.59 -8.64 -18.58
N GLU A 359 0.28 -7.93 -19.29
CA GLU A 359 1.72 -7.91 -19.03
C GLU A 359 2.12 -6.96 -17.88
N PRO A 360 3.14 -7.30 -17.07
CA PRO A 360 3.72 -6.40 -16.08
C PRO A 360 4.53 -5.30 -16.77
N THR A 361 3.89 -4.17 -17.06
CA THR A 361 4.53 -3.03 -17.72
C THR A 361 4.81 -1.93 -16.70
N PRO A 362 5.83 -1.08 -16.92
CA PRO A 362 6.12 0.02 -16.01
C PRO A 362 5.08 1.14 -16.08
N ARG A 363 4.40 1.34 -17.24
CA ARG A 363 3.32 2.35 -17.45
C ARG A 363 2.38 1.97 -18.60
N SER A 364 1.09 2.31 -18.45
CA SER A 364 0.04 2.12 -19.46
C SER A 364 -0.85 3.36 -19.62
N LEU A 365 -1.28 3.65 -20.85
CA LEU A 365 -2.17 4.74 -21.25
C LEU A 365 -3.39 4.17 -21.98
N GLY A 366 -4.54 4.84 -21.87
CA GLY A 366 -5.75 4.43 -22.56
C GLY A 366 -6.68 5.59 -22.85
N ALA A 367 -7.41 5.49 -23.96
CA ALA A 367 -8.42 6.44 -24.40
C ALA A 367 -9.50 5.73 -25.23
N PHE A 368 -10.64 6.38 -25.44
CA PHE A 368 -11.64 5.92 -26.40
C PHE A 368 -11.53 6.71 -27.70
N ALA A 369 -11.67 6.02 -28.83
CA ALA A 369 -11.92 6.60 -30.14
C ALA A 369 -13.32 6.18 -30.60
N GLY A 370 -14.32 7.02 -30.31
CA GLY A 370 -15.72 6.65 -30.45
C GLY A 370 -16.11 5.58 -29.42
N GLU A 371 -16.51 4.40 -29.89
CA GLU A 371 -16.81 3.24 -29.02
C GLU A 371 -15.62 2.30 -28.82
N ARG A 372 -14.55 2.45 -29.61
CA ARG A 372 -13.39 1.56 -29.54
C ARG A 372 -12.43 2.03 -28.47
N LEU A 373 -12.01 1.11 -27.61
CA LEU A 373 -10.89 1.36 -26.72
C LEU A 373 -9.58 1.36 -27.51
N VAL A 374 -8.72 2.32 -27.19
CA VAL A 374 -7.32 2.36 -27.62
C VAL A 374 -6.43 2.42 -26.39
N THR A 375 -5.49 1.48 -26.29
CA THR A 375 -4.51 1.43 -25.20
C THR A 375 -3.09 1.40 -25.76
N ALA A 376 -2.18 2.04 -25.05
CA ALA A 376 -0.76 2.10 -25.38
C ALA A 376 0.05 1.84 -24.11
N TRP A 377 1.05 0.96 -24.16
CA TRP A 377 1.89 0.69 -23.00
C TRP A 377 3.34 0.52 -23.37
N TRP A 378 4.21 0.81 -22.41
CA TRP A 378 5.64 0.76 -22.62
C TRP A 378 6.14 -0.67 -22.68
N ARG A 379 7.00 -0.93 -23.67
CA ARG A 379 7.73 -2.16 -23.83
C ARG A 379 9.13 -1.82 -24.34
N ARG A 380 10.13 -1.76 -23.45
CA ARG A 380 11.57 -1.48 -23.69
C ARG A 380 11.87 -0.84 -25.06
N GLU A 381 12.06 0.48 -25.07
CA GLU A 381 12.29 1.32 -26.29
C GLU A 381 11.12 1.38 -27.28
N LYS A 382 10.00 0.71 -27.01
CA LYS A 382 8.81 0.68 -27.84
C LYS A 382 7.55 0.95 -27.04
N THR A 383 6.49 1.19 -27.79
CA THR A 383 5.12 1.24 -27.31
C THR A 383 4.32 0.17 -28.04
N ALA A 384 3.71 -0.74 -27.29
CA ALA A 384 2.70 -1.65 -27.84
C ALA A 384 1.33 -0.96 -27.81
N ILE A 385 0.54 -1.16 -28.86
CA ILE A 385 -0.74 -0.50 -29.07
C ILE A 385 -1.80 -1.56 -29.34
N ALA A 386 -2.86 -1.53 -28.55
CA ALA A 386 -4.08 -2.28 -28.84
C ALA A 386 -5.21 -1.33 -29.16
N ILE A 387 -5.81 -1.54 -30.34
CA ILE A 387 -7.09 -0.96 -30.72
C ILE A 387 -8.10 -2.09 -30.66
N GLU A 388 -9.22 -1.86 -29.99
CA GLU A 388 -10.24 -2.87 -29.86
C GLU A 388 -10.73 -3.40 -31.23
N GLY A 389 -10.80 -4.72 -31.36
CA GLY A 389 -11.14 -5.40 -32.61
C GLY A 389 -9.98 -5.49 -33.61
N ARG A 390 -8.75 -5.15 -33.21
CA ARG A 390 -7.52 -5.25 -34.01
C ARG A 390 -6.46 -6.11 -33.35
N GLU A 391 -5.51 -6.56 -34.14
CA GLU A 391 -4.26 -7.13 -33.61
C GLU A 391 -3.40 -6.04 -32.97
N VAL A 392 -2.67 -6.43 -31.92
CA VAL A 392 -1.70 -5.56 -31.23
C VAL A 392 -0.50 -5.35 -32.14
N PHE A 393 -0.02 -4.11 -32.22
CA PHE A 393 1.20 -3.76 -32.97
C PHE A 393 2.11 -2.86 -32.15
N GLU A 394 3.37 -2.70 -32.59
CA GLU A 394 4.38 -1.93 -31.86
C GLU A 394 4.85 -0.72 -32.67
N LEU A 395 5.08 0.39 -31.97
CA LEU A 395 5.74 1.58 -32.49
C LEU A 395 7.04 1.88 -31.73
N PRO A 396 8.06 2.43 -32.40
CA PRO A 396 9.30 2.83 -31.74
C PRO A 396 9.08 4.05 -30.83
N GLY A 397 9.77 4.08 -29.69
CA GLY A 397 9.66 5.15 -28.70
C GLY A 397 8.60 4.89 -27.62
N LEU A 398 8.67 5.70 -26.57
CA LEU A 398 7.80 5.63 -25.39
C LEU A 398 6.64 6.62 -25.55
N CYS A 399 5.41 6.12 -25.41
CA CYS A 399 4.24 6.98 -25.46
C CYS A 399 4.15 7.87 -24.22
N THR A 400 4.16 9.19 -24.41
CA THR A 400 4.12 10.21 -23.35
C THR A 400 2.80 10.99 -23.31
N ALA A 401 2.03 10.96 -24.40
CA ALA A 401 0.70 11.56 -24.49
C ALA A 401 -0.17 10.83 -25.53
N ILE A 402 -1.48 10.82 -25.32
CA ILE A 402 -2.47 10.22 -26.22
C ILE A 402 -3.71 11.13 -26.34
N ALA A 403 -4.08 11.49 -27.57
CA ALA A 403 -5.34 12.20 -27.85
C ALA A 403 -6.15 11.45 -28.90
N THR A 404 -7.47 11.56 -28.84
CA THR A 404 -8.38 10.77 -29.69
C THR A 404 -9.51 11.61 -30.27
N THR A 405 -9.95 11.22 -31.47
CA THR A 405 -11.26 11.55 -32.05
C THR A 405 -12.03 10.26 -32.29
N SER A 406 -13.22 10.33 -32.88
CA SER A 406 -13.98 9.14 -33.28
C SER A 406 -13.27 8.27 -34.33
N ARG A 407 -12.30 8.82 -35.07
CA ARG A 407 -11.64 8.13 -36.20
C ARG A 407 -10.12 8.09 -36.12
N ARG A 408 -9.50 8.91 -35.27
CA ARG A 408 -8.05 9.06 -35.21
C ARG A 408 -7.54 8.99 -33.78
N VAL A 409 -6.35 8.44 -33.62
CA VAL A 409 -5.56 8.51 -32.39
C VAL A 409 -4.26 9.23 -32.70
N ALA A 410 -3.89 10.21 -31.88
CA ALA A 410 -2.59 10.85 -31.91
C ALA A 410 -1.76 10.37 -30.72
N LEU A 411 -0.54 9.93 -30.97
CA LEU A 411 0.42 9.56 -29.92
C LEU A 411 1.67 10.41 -30.03
N ALA A 412 2.20 10.83 -28.89
CA ALA A 412 3.55 11.39 -28.78
C ALA A 412 4.50 10.27 -28.35
N LEU A 413 5.47 9.94 -29.20
CA LEU A 413 6.45 8.88 -28.97
C LEU A 413 7.84 9.48 -28.81
N VAL A 414 8.46 9.27 -27.65
CA VAL A 414 9.80 9.80 -27.34
C VAL A 414 10.83 8.69 -27.39
N THR A 415 11.94 8.94 -28.07
CA THR A 415 13.10 8.06 -28.04
C THR A 415 13.86 8.33 -26.74
N PRO A 416 13.94 7.37 -25.81
CA PRO A 416 14.59 7.62 -24.53
C PRO A 416 16.07 7.94 -24.69
N GLY A 417 16.54 9.04 -24.09
CA GLY A 417 17.95 9.41 -24.04
C GLY A 417 18.81 8.49 -23.17
N PHE A 418 18.18 7.66 -22.32
CA PHE A 418 18.85 6.66 -21.49
C PHE A 418 18.06 5.35 -21.41
N VAL A 419 18.71 4.20 -21.60
CA VAL A 419 18.11 2.86 -21.44
C VAL A 419 19.11 1.90 -20.81
N ASN A 420 18.69 1.18 -19.76
CA ASN A 420 19.41 0.04 -19.20
C ASN A 420 18.47 -1.13 -18.89
N GLU A 421 18.99 -2.21 -18.30
CA GLU A 421 18.21 -3.43 -18.01
C GLU A 421 17.08 -3.24 -17.00
N ARG A 422 17.08 -2.16 -16.22
CA ARG A 422 16.14 -1.90 -15.12
C ARG A 422 15.36 -0.60 -15.24
N SER A 423 15.74 0.30 -16.14
CA SER A 423 15.22 1.66 -16.22
C SER A 423 15.46 2.27 -17.61
N GLN A 424 14.59 3.20 -18.00
CA GLN A 424 14.73 4.03 -19.19
C GLN A 424 14.25 5.45 -18.83
N GLY A 425 14.96 6.46 -19.32
CA GLY A 425 14.71 7.87 -19.02
C GLY A 425 14.61 8.69 -20.31
N TYR A 426 13.79 9.75 -20.25
CA TYR A 426 13.62 10.69 -21.35
C TYR A 426 13.42 12.11 -20.84
N GLY A 427 13.70 13.11 -21.68
CA GLY A 427 13.59 14.54 -21.40
C GLY A 427 12.89 15.31 -22.53
N GLN A 428 12.70 16.62 -22.31
CA GLN A 428 12.02 17.51 -23.26
C GLN A 428 12.74 17.61 -24.61
N ASP A 429 14.07 17.57 -24.59
CA ASP A 429 14.94 17.72 -25.75
C ASP A 429 15.23 16.40 -26.48
N ASP A 430 14.71 15.28 -25.98
CA ASP A 430 14.90 13.99 -26.62
C ASP A 430 14.09 13.90 -27.93
N ALA A 431 14.60 13.10 -28.87
CA ALA A 431 13.99 12.92 -30.18
C ALA A 431 12.58 12.34 -30.05
N ALA A 432 11.58 13.10 -30.50
CA ALA A 432 10.17 12.75 -30.40
C ALA A 432 9.46 12.83 -31.75
N VAL A 433 8.46 11.99 -31.93
CA VAL A 433 7.56 12.01 -33.08
C VAL A 433 6.10 11.99 -32.63
N ILE A 434 5.26 12.72 -33.35
CA ILE A 434 3.80 12.60 -33.26
C ILE A 434 3.34 11.70 -34.39
N VAL A 435 2.67 10.63 -34.04
CA VAL A 435 2.04 9.70 -34.99
C VAL A 435 0.53 9.82 -34.91
N LEU A 436 -0.11 9.73 -36.07
CA LEU A 436 -1.55 9.60 -36.23
C LEU A 436 -1.89 8.18 -36.66
N ILE A 437 -2.86 7.58 -35.99
CA ILE A 437 -3.32 6.22 -36.26
C ILE A 437 -4.78 6.31 -36.67
N ASP A 438 -5.11 5.76 -37.83
CA ASP A 438 -6.49 5.59 -38.25
C ASP A 438 -7.12 4.43 -37.46
N VAL A 439 -8.23 4.70 -36.78
CA VAL A 439 -8.88 3.74 -35.87
C VAL A 439 -9.58 2.60 -36.63
N ASP A 440 -9.93 2.81 -37.89
CA ASP A 440 -10.65 1.88 -38.77
C ASP A 440 -9.75 1.05 -39.69
N THR A 441 -8.60 1.60 -40.10
CA THR A 441 -7.59 0.87 -40.91
C THR A 441 -6.35 0.46 -40.13
N GLY A 442 -6.02 1.14 -39.04
CA GLY A 442 -4.84 0.85 -38.20
C GLY A 442 -3.56 1.40 -38.82
N GLU A 443 -3.70 2.16 -39.90
CA GLU A 443 -2.62 2.77 -40.62
C GLU A 443 -1.99 3.88 -39.78
N VAL A 444 -0.66 3.87 -39.71
CA VAL A 444 0.14 4.77 -38.88
C VAL A 444 0.84 5.77 -39.80
N HIS A 445 0.66 7.06 -39.51
CA HIS A 445 1.24 8.17 -40.25
C HIS A 445 2.04 9.07 -39.32
N GLU A 446 3.30 9.35 -39.64
CA GLU A 446 4.07 10.36 -38.93
C GLU A 446 3.56 11.76 -39.32
N ALA A 447 3.17 12.55 -38.33
CA ALA A 447 2.54 13.85 -38.53
C ALA A 447 3.45 15.01 -38.14
N LEU A 448 4.34 14.80 -37.17
CA LEU A 448 5.32 15.80 -36.73
C LEU A 448 6.55 15.11 -36.13
N ARG A 449 7.72 15.69 -36.32
CA ARG A 449 8.99 15.21 -35.78
C ARG A 449 9.75 16.37 -35.13
N SER A 450 10.38 16.11 -34.00
CA SER A 450 11.23 17.09 -33.33
C SER A 450 12.54 17.29 -34.11
N ASP A 451 13.09 18.49 -34.02
CA ASP A 451 14.37 18.85 -34.63
C ASP A 451 15.17 19.76 -33.67
N GLU A 452 16.32 20.24 -34.12
CA GLU A 452 17.21 21.12 -33.33
C GLU A 452 16.50 22.38 -32.80
N HIS A 453 15.47 22.84 -33.50
CA HIS A 453 14.75 24.07 -33.20
C HIS A 453 13.35 23.83 -32.64
N LEU A 454 12.78 22.63 -32.75
CA LEU A 454 11.43 22.30 -32.31
C LEU A 454 11.44 21.06 -31.42
N THR A 455 11.24 21.23 -30.11
CA THR A 455 11.25 20.15 -29.11
C THR A 455 9.90 19.95 -28.45
N PHE A 456 9.58 18.70 -28.11
CA PHE A 456 8.28 18.33 -27.52
C PHE A 456 8.28 16.95 -26.83
N GLY A 457 9.39 16.51 -26.25
CA GLY A 457 9.45 15.22 -25.54
C GLY A 457 8.40 15.07 -24.43
N PHE A 458 8.08 16.15 -23.73
CA PHE A 458 7.00 16.23 -22.73
C PHE A 458 5.83 17.08 -23.26
N THR A 459 5.17 16.58 -24.30
CA THR A 459 4.08 17.31 -24.95
C THR A 459 2.71 16.97 -24.40
N GLY A 460 1.79 17.93 -24.56
CA GLY A 460 0.35 17.72 -24.45
C GLY A 460 -0.27 17.70 -25.83
N LEU A 461 -1.23 16.81 -26.03
CA LEU A 461 -2.01 16.69 -27.26
C LEU A 461 -3.48 17.02 -26.98
N CYS A 462 -4.15 17.65 -27.94
CA CYS A 462 -5.59 17.87 -27.90
C CYS A 462 -6.17 17.95 -29.32
N PHE A 463 -7.28 17.27 -29.57
CA PHE A 463 -8.07 17.50 -30.77
C PHE A 463 -9.14 18.56 -30.53
N ALA A 464 -9.31 19.47 -31.48
CA ALA A 464 -10.44 20.37 -31.58
C ALA A 464 -11.16 20.11 -32.91
N GLY A 465 -12.18 19.25 -32.88
CA GLY A 465 -12.72 18.64 -34.09
C GLY A 465 -11.65 17.76 -34.74
N ASP A 466 -11.35 18.01 -36.02
CA ASP A 466 -10.32 17.27 -36.78
C ASP A 466 -8.92 17.89 -36.68
N VAL A 467 -8.79 19.05 -36.02
CA VAL A 467 -7.51 19.76 -35.88
C VAL A 467 -6.77 19.25 -34.64
N LEU A 468 -5.56 18.72 -34.83
CA LEU A 468 -4.68 18.33 -33.73
C LEU A 468 -3.83 19.52 -33.30
N GLY A 469 -3.93 19.92 -32.03
CA GLY A 469 -2.98 20.82 -31.39
C GLY A 469 -1.89 20.04 -30.64
N VAL A 470 -0.65 20.52 -30.75
CA VAL A 470 0.53 19.98 -30.08
C VAL A 470 1.21 21.10 -29.30
N ARG A 471 1.50 20.84 -28.01
CA ARG A 471 2.31 21.74 -27.19
C ARG A 471 3.79 21.54 -27.51
N THR A 472 4.47 22.55 -28.04
CA THR A 472 5.89 22.45 -28.41
C THR A 472 6.67 23.63 -27.86
N GLU A 473 8.00 23.56 -27.96
CA GLU A 473 8.89 24.70 -27.77
C GLU A 473 9.72 24.89 -29.04
N ARG A 474 9.73 26.11 -29.58
CA ARG A 474 10.58 26.50 -30.69
C ARG A 474 11.69 27.41 -30.18
N ASP A 475 12.94 26.99 -30.30
CA ASP A 475 14.09 27.74 -29.77
C ASP A 475 13.88 28.15 -28.29
N ARG A 476 13.32 27.23 -27.49
CA ARG A 476 12.91 27.42 -26.08
C ARG A 476 11.78 28.44 -25.85
N VAL A 477 11.07 28.84 -26.91
CA VAL A 477 9.87 29.66 -26.84
C VAL A 477 8.62 28.79 -26.98
N PRO A 478 7.70 28.80 -26.00
CA PRO A 478 6.45 28.06 -26.09
C PRO A 478 5.70 28.37 -27.39
N THR A 479 5.42 27.32 -28.15
CA THR A 479 4.82 27.40 -29.48
C THR A 479 3.69 26.39 -29.56
N LEU A 480 2.60 26.80 -30.21
CA LEU A 480 1.50 25.92 -30.55
C LEU A 480 1.67 25.49 -32.01
N VAL A 481 1.74 24.19 -32.24
CA VAL A 481 1.63 23.61 -33.58
C VAL A 481 0.23 23.04 -33.76
N THR A 482 -0.47 23.44 -34.82
CA THR A 482 -1.75 22.83 -35.21
C THR A 482 -1.61 22.10 -36.53
N LEU A 483 -2.18 20.89 -36.61
CA LEU A 483 -2.20 20.04 -37.78
C LEU A 483 -3.66 19.84 -38.24
N ASP A 484 -3.99 20.31 -39.44
CA ASP A 484 -5.32 20.17 -40.04
C ASP A 484 -5.18 19.58 -41.45
N GLY A 485 -5.68 18.35 -41.66
CA GLY A 485 -5.62 17.70 -42.98
C GLY A 485 -4.21 17.59 -43.59
N GLY A 486 -3.16 17.56 -42.76
CA GLY A 486 -1.76 17.56 -43.19
C GLY A 486 -1.13 18.96 -43.35
N GLN A 487 -1.91 20.04 -43.19
CA GLN A 487 -1.38 21.40 -43.13
C GLN A 487 -0.89 21.71 -41.71
N ARG A 488 0.39 22.08 -41.62
CA ARG A 488 1.05 22.51 -40.38
C ARG A 488 0.99 24.03 -40.28
N GLN A 489 0.48 24.53 -39.15
CA GLN A 489 0.59 25.94 -38.78
C GLN A 489 1.27 26.05 -37.41
N GLU A 490 2.16 27.03 -37.29
CA GLU A 490 2.87 27.32 -36.06
C GLU A 490 2.64 28.76 -35.65
N ARG A 491 2.42 28.97 -34.37
CA ARG A 491 2.29 30.31 -33.80
C ARG A 491 2.83 30.35 -32.37
N PRO A 492 3.52 31.43 -31.98
CA PRO A 492 3.77 31.69 -30.57
C PRO A 492 2.45 31.73 -29.82
N GLY A 493 2.37 31.08 -28.67
CA GLY A 493 1.13 31.08 -27.88
C GLY A 493 1.05 30.01 -26.82
N ASP A 494 0.11 30.20 -25.91
CA ASP A 494 -0.20 29.24 -24.87
C ASP A 494 -1.17 28.18 -25.40
N PHE A 495 -0.68 26.93 -25.48
CA PHE A 495 -1.48 25.77 -25.84
C PHE A 495 -2.73 25.62 -24.95
N ARG A 496 -2.65 25.93 -23.64
CA ARG A 496 -3.80 25.86 -22.73
C ARG A 496 -4.86 26.89 -23.09
N GLN A 497 -4.44 28.10 -23.44
CA GLN A 497 -5.35 29.15 -23.89
C GLN A 497 -6.07 28.72 -25.18
N TRP A 498 -5.34 28.19 -26.16
CA TRP A 498 -5.93 27.72 -27.41
C TRP A 498 -6.98 26.62 -27.20
N VAL A 499 -6.71 25.64 -26.33
CA VAL A 499 -7.68 24.59 -26.01
C VAL A 499 -8.94 25.21 -25.40
N ARG A 500 -8.80 26.10 -24.40
CA ARG A 500 -9.94 26.76 -23.74
C ARG A 500 -10.81 27.53 -24.72
N GLU A 501 -10.19 28.30 -25.62
CA GLU A 501 -10.89 29.12 -26.61
C GLU A 501 -11.60 28.26 -27.66
N THR A 502 -10.93 27.23 -28.17
CA THR A 502 -11.45 26.41 -29.28
C THR A 502 -12.51 25.43 -28.80
N MET A 503 -12.36 24.88 -27.59
CA MET A 503 -13.32 23.95 -26.98
C MET A 503 -14.40 24.66 -26.13
N ARG A 504 -14.32 25.99 -25.97
CA ARG A 504 -15.27 26.83 -25.19
C ARG A 504 -15.50 26.36 -23.76
N VAL A 505 -14.46 25.82 -23.12
CA VAL A 505 -14.54 25.19 -21.80
C VAL A 505 -14.56 26.25 -20.69
N PRO A 506 -15.32 26.06 -19.59
CA PRO A 506 -15.30 27.00 -18.47
C PRO A 506 -13.89 27.14 -17.83
N PRO A 507 -13.54 28.33 -17.31
CA PRO A 507 -12.21 28.60 -16.78
C PRO A 507 -11.85 27.83 -15.50
N THR A 508 -12.83 27.21 -14.83
CA THR A 508 -12.64 26.42 -13.61
C THR A 508 -12.31 24.95 -13.87
N VAL A 509 -12.07 24.58 -15.13
CA VAL A 509 -11.56 23.25 -15.50
C VAL A 509 -10.08 23.37 -15.81
N ASP A 510 -9.26 22.76 -14.96
CA ASP A 510 -7.82 22.63 -15.19
C ASP A 510 -7.52 21.28 -15.85
N ASN A 511 -6.45 21.21 -16.67
CA ASN A 511 -5.98 20.00 -17.36
C ASN A 511 -6.85 19.46 -18.52
N LEU A 512 -7.22 20.31 -19.47
CA LEU A 512 -7.86 19.93 -20.74
C LEU A 512 -6.86 19.45 -21.81
N TYR A 513 -5.90 18.62 -21.46
CA TYR A 513 -4.94 18.09 -22.43
C TYR A 513 -4.36 16.79 -21.93
N SER A 514 -4.04 15.88 -22.84
CA SER A 514 -3.55 14.58 -22.43
C SER A 514 -2.11 14.71 -21.94
N THR A 515 -1.86 14.31 -20.70
CA THR A 515 -0.51 13.97 -20.23
C THR A 515 -0.45 12.48 -19.93
N TYR A 516 0.74 11.95 -19.62
CA TYR A 516 0.86 10.58 -19.11
C TYR A 516 0.24 10.41 -17.71
N GLU A 517 0.07 11.50 -16.93
CA GLU A 517 -0.51 11.47 -15.58
C GLU A 517 -2.04 11.58 -15.63
N LEU A 518 -2.56 12.38 -16.56
CA LEU A 518 -3.98 12.68 -16.70
C LEU A 518 -4.34 12.64 -18.19
N PRO A 519 -4.75 11.47 -18.72
CA PRO A 519 -5.21 11.39 -20.09
C PRO A 519 -6.50 12.21 -20.22
N MET A 520 -6.55 13.05 -21.24
CA MET A 520 -7.71 13.87 -21.55
C MET A 520 -8.62 13.07 -22.47
N LEU A 521 -9.84 12.84 -22.02
CA LEU A 521 -10.65 11.75 -22.56
C LEU A 521 -11.91 12.33 -23.20
N TRP A 522 -11.90 12.28 -24.52
CA TRP A 522 -13.06 12.60 -25.33
C TRP A 522 -14.03 11.43 -25.26
N ALA A 523 -15.11 11.58 -24.50
CA ALA A 523 -16.21 10.63 -24.42
C ALA A 523 -17.20 10.88 -25.57
N GLY A 524 -16.68 11.07 -26.79
CA GLY A 524 -17.45 11.37 -27.99
C GLY A 524 -17.63 12.86 -28.32
N PRO A 525 -18.41 13.19 -29.37
CA PRO A 525 -18.57 14.56 -29.89
C PRO A 525 -19.16 15.57 -28.89
N ASP A 526 -19.79 15.06 -27.83
CA ASP A 526 -20.67 15.83 -26.95
C ASP A 526 -20.33 15.67 -25.46
N ALA A 527 -19.18 15.05 -25.11
CA ALA A 527 -18.77 14.90 -23.71
C ALA A 527 -17.24 14.86 -23.53
N VAL A 528 -16.73 15.62 -22.57
CA VAL A 528 -15.32 15.61 -22.14
C VAL A 528 -15.25 15.22 -20.67
N VAL A 529 -14.39 14.27 -20.33
CA VAL A 529 -14.09 13.97 -18.92
C VAL A 529 -12.94 14.87 -18.49
N ALA A 530 -13.18 15.65 -17.43
CA ALA A 530 -12.20 16.56 -16.87
C ALA A 530 -11.94 16.29 -15.38
N VAL A 531 -10.75 16.70 -14.94
CA VAL A 531 -10.27 16.60 -13.56
C VAL A 531 -10.57 17.90 -12.82
N GLU A 532 -11.32 17.82 -11.72
CA GLU A 532 -11.49 18.92 -10.78
C GLU A 532 -10.51 18.72 -9.60
N GLU A 533 -9.43 19.53 -9.57
CA GLU A 533 -8.60 19.67 -8.38
C GLU A 533 -9.39 20.47 -7.33
N ARG A 534 -9.75 19.84 -6.21
CA ARG A 534 -10.29 20.57 -5.06
C ARG A 534 -9.13 21.19 -4.27
N ALA A 535 -9.20 22.51 -4.09
CA ALA A 535 -8.15 23.30 -3.44
C ALA A 535 -7.82 22.80 -2.02
N ARG A 536 -6.50 22.65 -1.77
CA ARG A 536 -5.78 22.56 -0.48
C ARG A 536 -6.41 21.67 0.61
N GLY A 537 -5.82 20.49 0.81
CA GLY A 537 -5.93 19.76 2.09
C GLY A 537 -6.30 18.28 2.03
N GLY A 538 -6.37 17.65 0.85
CA GLY A 538 -6.59 16.21 0.76
C GLY A 538 -6.78 15.74 -0.67
N GLU A 539 -6.01 14.73 -1.05
CA GLU A 539 -5.89 14.10 -2.37
C GLU A 539 -7.20 13.46 -2.86
N ARG A 540 -8.20 14.26 -3.25
CA ARG A 540 -9.35 13.74 -3.99
C ARG A 540 -9.63 14.57 -5.24
N THR A 541 -9.11 14.05 -6.33
CA THR A 541 -9.42 14.41 -7.71
C THR A 541 -10.83 13.94 -8.05
N ALA A 542 -11.76 14.86 -8.38
CA ALA A 542 -13.10 14.47 -8.81
C ALA A 542 -13.20 14.53 -10.34
N LEU A 543 -13.72 13.48 -10.96
CA LEU A 543 -13.96 13.47 -12.40
C LEU A 543 -15.36 13.98 -12.70
N VAL A 544 -15.44 14.84 -13.70
CA VAL A 544 -16.70 15.49 -14.10
C VAL A 544 -16.90 15.23 -15.59
N VAL A 545 -18.12 14.81 -15.96
CA VAL A 545 -18.53 14.80 -17.36
C VAL A 545 -19.02 16.21 -17.70
N LEU A 546 -18.36 16.83 -18.66
CA LEU A 546 -18.72 18.12 -19.22
C LEU A 546 -19.38 17.90 -20.59
N ASP A 547 -20.59 18.40 -20.76
CA ASP A 547 -21.21 18.53 -22.09
C ASP A 547 -20.72 19.84 -22.74
N PRO A 548 -19.94 19.80 -23.85
CA PRO A 548 -19.42 21.01 -24.51
C PRO A 548 -20.50 21.90 -25.13
N ARG A 549 -21.68 21.35 -25.45
CA ARG A 549 -22.80 22.10 -26.04
C ARG A 549 -23.63 22.82 -24.98
N THR A 550 -23.98 22.11 -23.90
CA THR A 550 -24.86 22.64 -22.85
C THR A 550 -24.10 23.27 -21.68
N LYS A 551 -22.79 22.98 -21.56
CA LYS A 551 -21.91 23.35 -20.45
C LYS A 551 -22.33 22.74 -19.11
N GLU A 552 -23.25 21.77 -19.11
CA GLU A 552 -23.71 21.09 -17.91
C GLU A 552 -22.58 20.20 -17.34
N ARG A 553 -22.44 20.22 -16.01
CA ARG A 553 -21.48 19.42 -15.24
C ARG A 553 -22.21 18.34 -14.49
N ARG A 554 -21.76 17.10 -14.63
CA ARG A 554 -22.29 15.98 -13.83
C ARG A 554 -21.16 15.28 -13.08
N PRO A 555 -21.26 15.13 -11.74
CA PRO A 555 -20.28 14.37 -10.98
C PRO A 555 -20.30 12.91 -11.44
N LEU A 556 -19.11 12.39 -11.77
CA LEU A 556 -18.90 10.99 -12.04
C LEU A 556 -18.76 10.30 -10.67
N PHE A 557 -19.72 9.45 -10.33
CA PHE A 557 -19.96 8.94 -8.96
C PHE A 557 -18.71 8.53 -8.16
N ASP A 558 -18.74 8.85 -6.86
CA ASP A 558 -17.74 8.56 -5.83
C ASP A 558 -17.83 7.07 -5.41
N ALA A 559 -16.86 6.25 -5.81
CA ALA A 559 -16.73 4.86 -5.37
C ALA A 559 -15.24 4.53 -5.18
N VAL A 560 -14.76 4.71 -3.94
CA VAL A 560 -13.40 4.40 -3.50
C VAL A 560 -13.00 2.96 -3.86
N GLY A 561 -11.93 2.81 -4.66
CA GLY A 561 -11.27 1.52 -4.98
C GLY A 561 -10.75 1.41 -6.42
N LEU A 562 -11.27 2.22 -7.34
CA LEU A 562 -10.80 2.41 -8.71
C LEU A 562 -11.04 3.87 -9.10
N GLU A 563 -10.09 4.51 -9.78
CA GLU A 563 -10.35 5.82 -10.41
C GLU A 563 -10.85 5.53 -11.84
N PRO A 564 -12.14 5.73 -12.17
CA PRO A 564 -12.56 5.74 -13.56
C PRO A 564 -11.67 6.73 -14.29
N ARG A 565 -11.26 6.45 -15.52
CA ARG A 565 -10.54 7.41 -16.36
C ARG A 565 -11.48 7.97 -17.42
N ALA A 566 -12.23 7.11 -18.10
CA ALA A 566 -13.14 7.53 -19.17
C ALA A 566 -14.35 6.62 -19.34
N PHE A 567 -15.32 7.10 -20.12
CA PHE A 567 -16.39 6.28 -20.67
C PHE A 567 -16.42 6.39 -22.19
N SER A 568 -16.94 5.38 -22.88
CA SER A 568 -17.23 5.50 -24.32
C SER A 568 -18.35 6.51 -24.57
N ALA A 569 -18.52 6.92 -25.83
CA ALA A 569 -19.52 7.95 -26.18
C ALA A 569 -20.96 7.56 -25.80
N SER A 570 -21.30 6.28 -25.90
CA SER A 570 -22.58 5.73 -25.48
C SER A 570 -22.72 5.55 -23.96
N GLY A 571 -21.63 5.70 -23.20
CA GLY A 571 -21.57 5.37 -21.77
C GLY A 571 -21.68 3.87 -21.47
N SER A 572 -21.68 3.02 -22.52
CA SER A 572 -21.75 1.57 -22.39
C SER A 572 -20.44 0.98 -21.90
N ARG A 573 -19.32 1.68 -22.05
CA ARG A 573 -18.00 1.23 -21.62
C ARG A 573 -17.34 2.22 -20.68
N CYS A 574 -16.53 1.70 -19.76
CA CYS A 574 -15.75 2.47 -18.79
C CYS A 574 -14.28 2.01 -18.86
N LEU A 575 -13.35 2.93 -19.04
CA LEU A 575 -11.91 2.74 -18.79
C LEU A 575 -11.62 3.13 -17.34
N ALA A 576 -11.00 2.26 -16.55
CA ALA A 576 -10.64 2.52 -15.16
C ALA A 576 -9.17 2.16 -14.88
N GLN A 577 -8.55 2.84 -13.92
CA GLN A 577 -7.18 2.60 -13.49
C GLN A 577 -7.13 2.12 -12.03
N VAL A 578 -6.40 1.03 -11.79
CA VAL A 578 -6.12 0.52 -10.42
C VAL A 578 -4.83 1.10 -9.86
N ASP A 579 -3.81 1.21 -10.72
CA ASP A 579 -2.49 1.77 -10.41
C ASP A 579 -1.81 2.25 -11.69
N ASP A 580 -0.60 2.78 -11.58
CA ASP A 580 0.21 3.31 -12.69
C ASP A 580 0.47 2.33 -13.85
N ARG A 581 0.13 1.04 -13.70
CA ARG A 581 0.53 -0.05 -14.60
C ARG A 581 -0.65 -0.81 -15.21
N ARG A 582 -1.88 -0.60 -14.73
CA ARG A 582 -3.03 -1.45 -15.07
C ARG A 582 -4.27 -0.64 -15.43
N LEU A 583 -4.80 -0.92 -16.62
CA LEU A 583 -6.05 -0.38 -17.15
C LEU A 583 -7.09 -1.50 -17.36
N PHE A 584 -8.34 -1.19 -17.04
CA PHE A 584 -9.49 -2.08 -17.16
C PHE A 584 -10.56 -1.44 -18.03
N VAL A 585 -11.27 -2.26 -18.81
CA VAL A 585 -12.48 -1.82 -19.50
C VAL A 585 -13.67 -2.64 -19.05
N GLY A 586 -14.77 -1.99 -18.68
CA GLY A 586 -16.01 -2.71 -18.42
C GLY A 586 -17.18 -2.20 -19.17
N SER A 587 -18.13 -3.11 -19.36
CA SER A 587 -19.44 -2.81 -19.89
C SER A 587 -20.38 -2.45 -18.75
N ARG A 588 -21.15 -1.38 -18.93
CA ARG A 588 -22.30 -1.09 -18.08
C ARG A 588 -23.41 -2.08 -18.47
N ALA A 589 -23.76 -2.98 -17.57
CA ALA A 589 -24.91 -3.88 -17.73
C ALA A 589 -26.22 -3.10 -17.78
#